data_AF-S8GQC9-F1
#
_entry.id   AF-S8GQC9-F1
#
_cell.length_a   1.000
_cell.length_b   1.000
_cell.length_c   1.000
_cell.angle_alpha   90.00
_cell.angle_beta   90.00
_cell.angle_gamma   90.00
#
_symmetry.space_group_name_H-M   'P 1'
#
loop_
_entity.id
_entity.type
_entity.pdbx_description
1 polymer ?
#
loop_
_entity_poly.entity_id
_entity_poly.type
_entity_poly.pdbx_seq_one_letter_code
_entity_poly.pdbx_strand_id
1 'polypeptide(L)'
;MNVAKRLWYDFGLGKGGDIFTLAGEFARSGDFMAQARFIAETARMPFVASEKPLYLPEPSEPAFEGVEAVPLLRSPLTEYLAERGIPYAVASRHCCRLNYGVRGKRYFAIGFQNVVGGYEIRSRYFKGCVPPKDVSLVKMESSPTGVCSLFEGFMDFLSAATLGLETGDSLVLNSVANVGKAVKHLDGYGRIDCFLDRDEAGRRTLEALKGHYGGRVCNCSALYDGCKDLNEYLQLTAKKK
;
A
#
# COMPACT_ATOMS: atom_id res chain seq x y z
N MET A 1 22.00 -27.40 25.95
CA MET A 1 22.37 -26.84 24.63
C MET A 1 21.94 -27.81 23.54
N ASN A 2 21.14 -27.36 22.57
CA ASN A 2 20.81 -28.16 21.39
C ASN A 2 21.79 -27.80 20.26
N VAL A 3 22.82 -28.63 20.11
CA VAL A 3 23.92 -28.39 19.17
C VAL A 3 23.45 -28.40 17.71
N ALA A 4 22.50 -29.28 17.37
CA ALA A 4 21.94 -29.38 16.03
C ALA A 4 21.12 -28.14 15.64
N LYS A 5 20.44 -27.52 16.60
CA LYS A 5 19.61 -26.31 16.37
C LYS A 5 20.35 -25.00 16.67
N ARG A 6 21.59 -25.07 17.20
CA ARG A 6 22.38 -23.91 17.67
C ARG A 6 21.62 -23.03 18.69
N LEU A 7 20.82 -23.66 19.54
CA LEU A 7 20.03 -22.99 20.57
C LEU A 7 20.44 -23.44 21.97
N TRP A 8 20.37 -22.51 22.93
CA TRP A 8 20.45 -22.83 24.35
C TRP A 8 19.08 -22.69 24.99
N TYR A 9 18.87 -23.42 26.07
CA TYR A 9 17.68 -23.32 26.89
C TYR A 9 18.04 -23.74 28.32
N ASP A 10 17.63 -22.93 29.29
CA ASP A 10 17.75 -23.14 30.72
C ASP A 10 16.37 -23.47 31.29
N PHE A 11 16.21 -24.69 31.81
CA PHE A 11 14.94 -25.19 32.33
C PHE A 11 14.61 -24.66 33.74
N GLY A 12 15.60 -24.16 34.49
CA GLY A 12 15.37 -23.57 35.81
C GLY A 12 14.88 -22.12 35.71
N LEU A 13 15.29 -21.40 34.67
CA LEU A 13 14.91 -20.01 34.42
C LEU A 13 13.83 -19.85 33.34
N GLY A 14 13.50 -20.91 32.59
CA GLY A 14 12.55 -20.87 31.48
C GLY A 14 13.00 -20.02 30.29
N LYS A 15 14.31 -19.74 30.20
CA LYS A 15 14.90 -18.86 29.18
C LYS A 15 15.65 -19.67 28.13
N GLY A 16 15.69 -19.17 26.91
CA GLY A 16 16.52 -19.74 25.86
C GLY A 16 16.52 -18.90 24.59
N GLY A 17 17.34 -19.28 23.64
CA GLY A 17 17.52 -18.53 22.40
C GLY A 17 18.82 -18.89 21.70
N ASP A 18 19.27 -17.97 20.86
CA ASP A 18 20.55 -18.07 20.17
C ASP A 18 21.71 -17.55 21.04
N ILE A 19 22.92 -17.56 20.46
CA ILE A 19 24.14 -17.12 21.13
C ILE A 19 24.10 -15.63 21.54
N PHE A 20 23.39 -14.77 20.80
CA PHE A 20 23.23 -13.36 21.15
C PHE A 20 22.32 -13.19 22.35
N THR A 21 21.25 -13.99 22.40
CA THR A 21 20.36 -14.04 23.57
C THR A 21 21.12 -14.51 24.81
N LEU A 22 21.99 -15.52 24.66
CA LEU A 22 22.85 -15.97 25.76
C LEU A 22 23.84 -14.89 26.20
N ALA A 23 24.49 -14.25 25.25
CA ALA A 23 25.43 -13.15 25.50
C ALA A 23 24.74 -11.96 26.18
N GLY A 24 23.49 -11.68 25.81
CA GLY A 24 22.68 -10.64 26.43
C GLY A 24 22.36 -10.93 27.89
N GLU A 25 22.12 -12.19 28.25
CA GLU A 25 21.93 -12.61 29.64
C GLU A 25 23.22 -12.43 30.47
N PHE A 26 24.38 -12.79 29.93
CA PHE A 26 25.66 -12.60 30.62
C PHE A 26 26.10 -11.13 30.69
N ALA A 27 25.93 -10.38 29.60
CA ALA A 27 26.28 -8.96 29.52
C ALA A 27 25.22 -8.03 30.15
N ARG A 28 24.08 -8.60 30.58
CA ARG A 28 22.90 -7.86 31.09
C ARG A 28 22.49 -6.69 30.19
N SER A 29 22.53 -6.91 28.88
CA SER A 29 22.28 -5.89 27.88
C SER A 29 21.48 -6.44 26.70
N GLY A 30 20.46 -5.69 26.27
CA GLY A 30 19.76 -5.91 25.01
C GLY A 30 20.45 -5.25 23.82
N ASP A 31 21.53 -4.49 24.04
CA ASP A 31 22.28 -3.84 22.97
C ASP A 31 23.11 -4.87 22.19
N PHE A 32 22.88 -4.93 20.88
CA PHE A 32 23.52 -5.89 19.99
C PHE A 32 25.04 -5.74 19.97
N MET A 33 25.57 -4.51 20.07
CA MET A 33 27.02 -4.28 20.05
C MET A 33 27.68 -4.74 21.35
N ALA A 34 27.02 -4.54 22.50
CA ALA A 34 27.47 -5.09 23.76
C ALA A 34 27.48 -6.64 23.75
N GLN A 35 26.44 -7.26 23.19
CA GLN A 35 26.37 -8.72 23.03
C GLN A 35 27.46 -9.25 22.09
N ALA A 36 27.67 -8.59 20.95
CA ALA A 36 28.69 -8.98 19.97
C ALA A 36 30.12 -8.85 20.54
N ARG A 37 30.40 -7.79 21.32
CA ARG A 37 31.67 -7.63 22.04
C ARG A 37 31.90 -8.77 23.02
N PHE A 38 30.90 -9.07 23.85
CA PHE A 38 30.98 -10.14 24.84
C PHE A 38 31.29 -11.50 24.19
N ILE A 39 30.65 -11.80 23.06
CA ILE A 39 30.93 -13.02 22.29
C ILE A 39 32.37 -13.02 21.76
N ALA A 40 32.82 -11.91 21.18
CA ALA A 40 34.16 -11.82 20.60
C ALA A 40 35.26 -11.93 21.67
N GLU A 41 35.10 -11.29 22.83
CA GLU A 41 36.00 -11.44 23.98
C GLU A 41 36.06 -12.88 24.48
N THR A 42 34.89 -13.51 24.66
CA THR A 42 34.78 -14.90 25.11
C THR A 42 35.42 -15.87 24.10
N ALA A 43 35.26 -15.61 22.81
CA ALA A 43 35.83 -16.41 21.72
C ALA A 43 37.30 -16.06 21.41
N ARG A 44 37.90 -15.09 22.12
CA ARG A 44 39.24 -14.53 21.84
C ARG A 44 39.41 -14.12 20.37
N MET A 45 38.34 -13.61 19.76
CA MET A 45 38.35 -13.10 18.40
C MET A 45 38.66 -11.60 18.41
N PRO A 46 39.46 -11.08 17.47
CA PRO A 46 39.66 -9.64 17.34
C PRO A 46 38.33 -8.95 17.04
N PHE A 47 37.82 -8.15 17.99
CA PHE A 47 36.67 -7.30 17.76
C PHE A 47 37.16 -5.92 17.36
N VAL A 48 37.29 -5.68 16.05
CA VAL A 48 37.42 -4.32 15.55
C VAL A 48 36.02 -3.73 15.55
N ALA A 49 35.71 -2.91 16.55
CA ALA A 49 34.60 -1.98 16.42
C ALA A 49 34.97 -1.09 15.23
N SER A 50 34.41 -1.36 14.04
CA SER A 50 34.44 -0.37 12.98
C SER A 50 33.82 0.87 13.60
N GLU A 51 34.62 1.93 13.79
CA GLU A 51 34.07 3.25 13.87
C GLU A 51 33.15 3.35 12.67
N LYS A 52 31.86 3.54 12.93
CA LYS A 52 30.93 3.78 11.84
C LYS A 52 31.56 4.94 11.07
N PRO A 53 31.81 4.85 9.75
CA PRO A 53 31.82 6.08 8.98
C PRO A 53 30.55 6.81 9.41
N LEU A 54 30.66 8.10 9.73
CA LEU A 54 29.52 8.99 9.86
C LEU A 54 28.82 9.00 8.49
N TYR A 55 28.11 7.92 8.19
CA TYR A 55 27.16 7.84 7.12
C TYR A 55 25.98 8.61 7.67
N LEU A 56 26.10 9.95 7.59
CA LEU A 56 24.92 10.74 7.28
C LEU A 56 24.35 10.02 6.05
N PRO A 57 23.15 9.40 6.12
CA PRO A 57 22.52 8.97 4.89
C PRO A 57 22.54 10.19 3.99
N GLU A 58 23.25 10.10 2.87
CA GLU A 58 23.09 11.08 1.79
C GLU A 58 21.58 11.26 1.63
N PRO A 59 21.07 12.49 1.46
CA PRO A 59 19.67 12.68 1.13
C PRO A 59 19.40 11.72 -0.01
N SER A 60 18.61 10.67 0.24
CA SER A 60 18.38 9.65 -0.76
C SER A 60 17.91 10.41 -1.98
N GLU A 61 18.65 10.35 -3.09
CA GLU A 61 18.22 10.97 -4.34
C GLU A 61 16.73 10.68 -4.50
N PRO A 62 15.90 11.68 -4.86
CA PRO A 62 14.49 11.42 -5.08
C PRO A 62 14.38 10.17 -5.93
N ALA A 63 13.71 9.13 -5.42
CA ALA A 63 13.61 7.85 -6.14
C ALA A 63 13.01 8.04 -7.54
N PHE A 64 12.34 9.19 -7.75
CA PHE A 64 11.78 9.67 -8.98
C PHE A 64 12.31 11.08 -9.30
N GLU A 65 12.78 11.27 -10.52
CA GLU A 65 13.27 12.55 -11.06
C GLU A 65 12.30 13.08 -12.12
N GLY A 66 12.23 14.40 -12.32
CA GLY A 66 11.50 15.01 -13.45
C GLY A 66 10.05 14.52 -13.60
N VAL A 67 9.33 14.41 -12.48
CA VAL A 67 7.94 13.94 -12.47
C VAL A 67 7.04 14.98 -13.13
N GLU A 68 6.41 14.59 -14.24
CA GLU A 68 5.54 15.46 -15.02
C GLU A 68 4.24 14.73 -15.34
N ALA A 69 3.12 15.31 -14.90
CA ALA A 69 1.78 14.84 -15.25
C ALA A 69 1.29 15.54 -16.53
N VAL A 70 0.95 14.75 -17.55
CA VAL A 70 0.36 15.23 -18.80
C VAL A 70 -0.97 14.53 -19.06
N PRO A 71 -1.89 15.11 -19.86
CA PRO A 71 -3.16 14.48 -20.18
C PRO A 71 -2.98 13.04 -20.70
N LEU A 72 -3.83 12.12 -20.24
CA LEU A 72 -3.79 10.74 -20.70
C LEU A 72 -4.42 10.65 -22.10
N LEU A 73 -3.57 10.64 -23.13
CA LEU A 73 -3.96 10.42 -24.52
C LEU A 73 -3.98 8.93 -24.88
N ARG A 74 -4.69 8.60 -25.97
CA ARG A 74 -4.71 7.24 -26.52
C ARG A 74 -3.28 6.75 -26.77
N SER A 75 -2.93 5.64 -26.14
CA SER A 75 -1.57 5.10 -26.07
C SER A 75 -1.59 3.64 -25.56
N PRO A 76 -0.45 2.92 -25.52
CA PRO A 76 -0.39 1.59 -24.92
C PRO A 76 -0.83 1.53 -23.44
N LEU A 77 -0.79 2.66 -22.72
CA LEU A 77 -1.36 2.77 -21.37
C LEU A 77 -2.90 2.61 -21.39
N THR A 78 -3.57 3.23 -22.36
CA THR A 78 -5.03 3.16 -22.48
C THR A 78 -5.48 1.83 -23.07
N GLU A 79 -4.67 1.20 -23.92
CA GLU A 79 -4.91 -0.18 -24.39
C GLU A 79 -4.86 -1.17 -23.21
N TYR A 80 -3.85 -1.03 -22.33
CA TYR A 80 -3.78 -1.78 -21.10
C TYR A 80 -5.03 -1.60 -20.23
N LEU A 81 -5.50 -0.36 -20.04
CA LEU A 81 -6.73 -0.11 -19.29
C LEU A 81 -7.97 -0.71 -19.95
N ALA A 82 -8.06 -0.64 -21.29
CA ALA A 82 -9.16 -1.24 -22.05
C ALA A 82 -9.21 -2.77 -21.88
N GLU A 83 -8.06 -3.45 -21.87
CA GLU A 83 -7.98 -4.89 -21.56
C GLU A 83 -8.43 -5.22 -20.14
N ARG A 84 -8.23 -4.28 -19.21
CA ARG A 84 -8.76 -4.35 -17.84
C ARG A 84 -10.23 -3.93 -17.76
N GLY A 85 -10.91 -3.76 -18.90
CA GLY A 85 -12.32 -3.41 -19.01
C GLY A 85 -12.61 -1.93 -18.83
N ILE A 86 -11.60 -1.06 -18.73
CA ILE A 86 -11.77 0.36 -18.39
C ILE A 86 -11.75 1.21 -19.66
N PRO A 87 -12.87 1.85 -20.04
CA PRO A 87 -12.96 2.65 -21.25
C PRO A 87 -12.06 3.90 -21.19
N TYR A 88 -11.55 4.31 -22.35
CA TYR A 88 -10.76 5.55 -22.47
C TYR A 88 -11.47 6.76 -21.86
N ALA A 89 -12.79 6.89 -22.07
CA ALA A 89 -13.58 8.01 -21.56
C ALA A 89 -13.61 8.10 -20.03
N VAL A 90 -13.49 6.96 -19.32
CA VAL A 90 -13.36 6.93 -17.86
C VAL A 90 -11.91 7.22 -17.48
N ALA A 91 -10.96 6.52 -18.10
CA ALA A 91 -9.53 6.66 -17.81
C ALA A 91 -9.03 8.11 -17.97
N SER A 92 -9.39 8.79 -19.07
CA SER A 92 -8.91 10.14 -19.37
C SER A 92 -9.48 11.22 -18.44
N ARG A 93 -10.57 10.94 -17.72
CA ARG A 93 -11.16 11.87 -16.73
C ARG A 93 -10.41 11.83 -15.40
N HIS A 94 -9.95 10.64 -15.00
CA HIS A 94 -9.44 10.40 -13.65
C HIS A 94 -7.93 10.18 -13.60
N CYS A 95 -7.30 9.87 -14.73
CA CYS A 95 -5.89 9.54 -14.80
C CYS A 95 -5.13 10.50 -15.73
N CYS A 96 -3.84 10.60 -15.46
CA CYS A 96 -2.86 11.26 -16.32
C CYS A 96 -1.85 10.24 -16.87
N ARG A 97 -1.08 10.65 -17.87
CA ARG A 97 0.21 10.02 -18.13
C ARG A 97 1.24 10.71 -17.25
N LEU A 98 1.92 9.95 -16.40
CA LEU A 98 3.00 10.44 -15.58
C LEU A 98 4.34 10.08 -16.24
N ASN A 99 5.10 11.07 -16.67
CA ASN A 99 6.49 10.90 -17.10
C ASN A 99 7.40 11.06 -15.86
N TYR A 100 8.41 10.20 -15.72
CA TYR A 100 9.35 10.26 -14.60
C TYR A 100 10.68 9.61 -14.94
N GLY A 101 11.74 9.98 -14.22
CA GLY A 101 13.07 9.41 -14.28
C GLY A 101 13.34 8.51 -13.08
N VAL A 102 14.10 7.43 -13.28
CA VAL A 102 14.68 6.61 -12.20
C VAL A 102 16.09 6.23 -12.61
N ARG A 103 17.10 6.60 -11.81
CA ARG A 103 18.52 6.26 -12.06
C ARG A 103 18.96 6.64 -13.49
N GLY A 104 18.65 7.86 -13.91
CA GLY A 104 18.99 8.39 -15.24
C GLY A 104 18.19 7.81 -16.43
N LYS A 105 17.23 6.90 -16.19
CA LYS A 105 16.35 6.36 -17.24
C LYS A 105 14.97 7.01 -17.17
N ARG A 106 14.36 7.32 -18.32
CA ARG A 106 13.02 7.89 -18.42
C ARG A 106 11.96 6.81 -18.62
N TYR A 107 10.85 6.97 -17.93
CA TYR A 107 9.70 6.07 -17.90
C TYR A 107 8.41 6.87 -18.02
N PHE A 108 7.33 6.16 -18.33
CA PHE A 108 5.99 6.71 -18.23
C PHE A 108 5.00 5.65 -17.78
N ALA A 109 3.98 6.06 -17.04
CA ALA A 109 2.94 5.18 -16.53
C ALA A 109 1.60 5.93 -16.44
N ILE A 110 0.52 5.20 -16.19
CA ILE A 110 -0.74 5.78 -15.76
C ILE A 110 -0.52 6.34 -14.37
N GLY A 111 -0.83 7.62 -14.14
CA GLY A 111 -0.78 8.26 -12.85
C GLY A 111 -2.19 8.54 -12.33
N PHE A 112 -2.43 8.19 -11.06
CA PHE A 112 -3.63 8.54 -10.31
C PHE A 112 -3.22 9.35 -9.08
N GLN A 113 -3.59 10.63 -9.08
CA GLN A 113 -3.11 11.60 -8.10
C GLN A 113 -3.77 11.39 -6.73
N ASN A 114 -3.03 11.61 -5.65
CA ASN A 114 -3.54 11.61 -4.28
C ASN A 114 -3.68 13.02 -3.70
N VAL A 115 -4.28 13.14 -2.51
CA VAL A 115 -4.64 14.44 -1.91
C VAL A 115 -3.44 15.29 -1.46
N VAL A 116 -2.21 14.77 -1.52
CA VAL A 116 -0.98 15.46 -1.09
C VAL A 116 0.03 15.61 -2.24
N GLY A 117 -0.40 15.39 -3.49
CA GLY A 117 0.42 15.63 -4.68
C GLY A 117 1.33 14.47 -5.10
N GLY A 118 1.24 13.31 -4.42
CA GLY A 118 1.85 12.06 -4.89
C GLY A 118 0.94 11.33 -5.89
N TYR A 119 1.42 10.22 -6.43
CA TYR A 119 0.70 9.43 -7.43
C TYR A 119 0.79 7.95 -7.15
N GLU A 120 -0.31 7.23 -7.31
CA GLU A 120 -0.23 5.81 -7.65
C GLU A 120 0.09 5.69 -9.14
N ILE A 121 1.04 4.83 -9.48
CA ILE A 121 1.45 4.61 -10.86
C ILE A 121 1.31 3.16 -11.29
N ARG A 122 0.83 2.98 -12.52
CA ARG A 122 0.61 1.65 -13.09
C ARG A 122 0.90 1.59 -14.58
N SER A 123 1.47 0.48 -15.00
CA SER A 123 1.51 0.04 -16.38
C SER A 123 1.17 -1.45 -16.42
N ARG A 124 1.19 -2.05 -17.61
CA ARG A 124 1.04 -3.50 -17.75
C ARG A 124 2.05 -4.29 -16.91
N TYR A 125 3.27 -3.77 -16.78
CA TYR A 125 4.40 -4.50 -16.20
C TYR A 125 4.82 -3.96 -14.83
N PHE A 126 4.20 -2.89 -14.35
CA PHE A 126 4.63 -2.21 -13.15
C PHE A 126 3.45 -1.65 -12.35
N LYS A 127 3.51 -1.80 -11.02
CA LYS A 127 2.67 -1.09 -10.05
C LYS A 127 3.61 -0.45 -9.04
N GLY A 128 3.40 0.82 -8.74
CA GLY A 128 4.18 1.53 -7.73
C GLY A 128 3.51 2.83 -7.34
N CYS A 129 4.26 3.68 -6.65
CA CYS A 129 3.81 5.00 -6.28
C CYS A 129 4.96 6.01 -6.43
N VAL A 130 4.63 7.23 -6.84
CA VAL A 130 5.49 8.40 -6.65
C VAL A 130 5.11 9.02 -5.30
N PRO A 131 6.05 9.11 -4.34
CA PRO A 131 5.76 9.66 -3.02
C PRO A 131 5.35 11.14 -3.10
N PRO A 132 4.63 11.66 -2.09
CA PRO A 132 4.22 10.96 -0.85
C PRO A 132 3.00 10.05 -1.06
N LYS A 133 2.94 8.93 -0.32
CA LYS A 133 1.77 8.03 -0.32
C LYS A 133 0.62 8.61 0.50
N ASP A 134 -0.58 8.63 -0.04
CA ASP A 134 -1.80 9.04 0.65
C ASP A 134 -3.05 8.52 -0.10
N VAL A 135 -4.23 8.82 0.43
CA VAL A 135 -5.52 8.54 -0.19
C VAL A 135 -5.81 9.52 -1.33
N SER A 136 -6.70 9.15 -2.24
CA SER A 136 -7.23 10.04 -3.28
C SER A 136 -8.71 10.31 -3.03
N LEU A 137 -9.14 11.56 -3.23
CA LEU A 137 -10.53 11.97 -3.08
C LEU A 137 -11.06 12.42 -4.45
N VAL A 138 -12.19 11.86 -4.87
CA VAL A 138 -12.91 12.24 -6.08
C VAL A 138 -14.30 12.71 -5.66
N LYS A 139 -14.56 14.00 -5.80
CA LYS A 139 -15.86 14.59 -5.46
C LYS A 139 -16.80 14.58 -6.65
N MET A 140 -18.07 14.31 -6.39
CA MET A 140 -19.12 14.40 -7.40
C MET A 140 -19.77 15.79 -7.29
N GLU A 141 -19.77 16.56 -8.39
CA GLU A 141 -20.24 17.97 -8.42
C GLU A 141 -21.69 18.16 -7.92
N SER A 142 -22.49 17.09 -7.95
CA SER A 142 -23.89 17.09 -7.56
C SER A 142 -24.18 16.03 -6.49
N SER A 143 -23.35 15.88 -5.46
CA SER A 143 -23.64 14.97 -4.33
C SER A 143 -24.44 15.66 -3.21
N PRO A 144 -25.78 15.50 -3.16
CA PRO A 144 -26.57 15.74 -1.95
C PRO A 144 -26.49 14.56 -0.98
N THR A 145 -25.74 13.51 -1.31
CA THR A 145 -25.78 12.24 -0.59
C THR A 145 -24.65 12.22 0.45
N GLY A 146 -25.01 12.07 1.72
CA GLY A 146 -24.05 11.81 2.81
C GLY A 146 -23.43 10.41 2.72
N VAL A 147 -23.16 9.93 1.50
CA VAL A 147 -22.64 8.61 1.17
C VAL A 147 -21.26 8.77 0.53
N CYS A 148 -20.28 8.00 0.99
CA CYS A 148 -18.97 7.90 0.36
C CYS A 148 -18.67 6.47 -0.05
N SER A 149 -18.24 6.27 -1.28
CA SER A 149 -17.73 4.99 -1.77
C SER A 149 -16.23 4.88 -1.47
N LEU A 150 -15.83 3.87 -0.70
CA LEU A 150 -14.45 3.62 -0.34
C LEU A 150 -13.87 2.47 -1.17
N PHE A 151 -12.76 2.70 -1.87
CA PHE A 151 -12.09 1.72 -2.71
C PHE A 151 -10.69 1.39 -2.17
N GLU A 152 -10.27 0.13 -2.26
CA GLU A 152 -8.91 -0.26 -1.86
C GLU A 152 -7.83 0.33 -2.78
N GLY A 153 -8.05 0.25 -4.10
CA GLY A 153 -7.15 0.81 -5.11
C GLY A 153 -7.88 1.55 -6.22
N PHE A 154 -7.12 2.34 -6.99
CA PHE A 154 -7.72 3.17 -8.04
C PHE A 154 -8.28 2.34 -9.21
N MET A 155 -7.81 1.12 -9.42
CA MET A 155 -8.37 0.23 -10.45
C MET A 155 -9.81 -0.19 -10.10
N ASP A 156 -10.11 -0.39 -8.82
CA ASP A 156 -11.47 -0.69 -8.34
C ASP A 156 -12.37 0.53 -8.49
N PHE A 157 -11.86 1.71 -8.13
CA PHE A 157 -12.54 2.98 -8.38
C PHE A 157 -12.91 3.16 -9.86
N LEU A 158 -11.93 3.03 -10.77
CA LEU A 158 -12.19 3.14 -12.22
C LEU A 158 -13.17 2.05 -12.71
N SER A 159 -13.18 0.87 -12.06
CA SER A 159 -14.12 -0.20 -12.39
C SER A 159 -15.54 0.13 -11.94
N ALA A 160 -15.70 0.72 -10.76
CA ALA A 160 -16.98 1.23 -10.28
C ALA A 160 -17.53 2.34 -11.18
N ALA A 161 -16.69 3.30 -11.58
CA ALA A 161 -17.04 4.35 -12.54
C ALA A 161 -17.49 3.76 -13.89
N THR A 162 -16.83 2.70 -14.35
CA THR A 162 -17.21 1.99 -15.58
C THR A 162 -18.56 1.27 -15.45
N LEU A 163 -18.84 0.70 -14.28
CA LEU A 163 -20.09 -0.02 -14.00
C LEU A 163 -21.25 0.90 -13.61
N GLY A 164 -20.99 2.20 -13.40
CA GLY A 164 -22.00 3.16 -12.92
C GLY A 164 -22.42 2.92 -11.47
N LEU A 165 -21.51 2.43 -10.63
CA LEU A 165 -21.76 2.12 -9.22
C LEU A 165 -21.51 3.32 -8.28
N GLU A 166 -21.02 4.43 -8.80
CA GLU A 166 -20.72 5.63 -8.02
C GLU A 166 -22.02 6.35 -7.66
N THR A 167 -22.31 6.44 -6.35
CA THR A 167 -23.55 7.03 -5.80
C THR A 167 -23.30 8.35 -5.04
N GLY A 168 -22.06 8.83 -5.04
CA GLY A 168 -21.60 10.00 -4.31
C GLY A 168 -20.09 10.19 -4.41
N ASP A 169 -19.51 10.85 -3.41
CA ASP A 169 -18.06 11.08 -3.34
C ASP A 169 -17.31 9.76 -3.18
N SER A 170 -16.12 9.67 -3.78
CA SER A 170 -15.29 8.47 -3.73
C SER A 170 -13.96 8.74 -3.04
N LEU A 171 -13.59 7.86 -2.13
CA LEU A 171 -12.30 7.84 -1.48
C LEU A 171 -11.54 6.58 -1.88
N VAL A 172 -10.33 6.73 -2.37
CA VAL A 172 -9.47 5.62 -2.79
C VAL A 172 -8.31 5.53 -1.81
N LEU A 173 -8.18 4.39 -1.12
CA LEU A 173 -7.14 4.17 -0.13
C LEU A 173 -5.74 4.18 -0.75
N ASN A 174 -5.61 3.73 -2.00
CA ASN A 174 -4.35 3.46 -2.71
C ASN A 174 -3.49 2.34 -2.09
N SER A 175 -3.75 2.01 -0.83
CA SER A 175 -3.27 0.85 -0.10
C SER A 175 -4.04 0.78 1.22
N VAL A 176 -4.34 -0.43 1.71
CA VAL A 176 -4.89 -0.64 3.06
C VAL A 176 -4.06 0.01 4.17
N ALA A 177 -2.75 0.25 3.95
CA ALA A 177 -1.88 0.95 4.88
C ALA A 177 -2.31 2.42 5.12
N ASN A 178 -3.07 3.02 4.21
CA ASN A 178 -3.58 4.37 4.34
C ASN A 178 -4.95 4.46 5.04
N VAL A 179 -5.51 3.35 5.57
CA VAL A 179 -6.82 3.37 6.26
C VAL A 179 -6.87 4.41 7.38
N GLY A 180 -5.78 4.60 8.14
CA GLY A 180 -5.72 5.63 9.19
C GLY A 180 -5.80 7.05 8.63
N LYS A 181 -5.29 7.30 7.41
CA LYS A 181 -5.38 8.60 6.73
C LYS A 181 -6.77 8.86 6.15
N ALA A 182 -7.52 7.79 5.84
CA ALA A 182 -8.87 7.88 5.31
C ALA A 182 -9.88 8.42 6.33
N VAL A 183 -9.66 8.17 7.63
CA VAL A 183 -10.59 8.52 8.72
C VAL A 183 -11.04 9.98 8.65
N LYS A 184 -10.10 10.93 8.61
CA LYS A 184 -10.42 12.38 8.54
C LYS A 184 -11.27 12.78 7.34
N HIS A 185 -11.25 12.00 6.27
CA HIS A 185 -12.05 12.25 5.08
C HIS A 185 -13.44 11.61 5.16
N LEU A 186 -13.61 10.56 5.98
CA LEU A 186 -14.85 9.79 6.08
C LEU A 186 -15.80 10.32 7.16
N ASP A 187 -15.31 11.11 8.12
CA ASP A 187 -16.07 11.56 9.29
C ASP A 187 -17.40 12.27 8.95
N GLY A 188 -17.42 13.03 7.86
CA GLY A 188 -18.59 13.79 7.41
C GLY A 188 -19.70 12.97 6.73
N TYR A 189 -19.47 11.68 6.45
CA TYR A 189 -20.45 10.83 5.78
C TYR A 189 -21.30 10.02 6.76
N GLY A 190 -22.60 9.96 6.49
CA GLY A 190 -23.56 9.14 7.21
C GLY A 190 -23.52 7.67 6.79
N ARG A 191 -22.97 7.37 5.61
CA ARG A 191 -22.81 6.02 5.08
C ARG A 191 -21.52 5.89 4.28
N ILE A 192 -20.84 4.75 4.43
CA ILE A 192 -19.58 4.43 3.78
C ILE A 192 -19.72 3.06 3.10
N ASP A 193 -19.83 3.06 1.78
CA ASP A 193 -19.95 1.85 0.97
C ASP A 193 -18.55 1.34 0.59
N CYS A 194 -18.12 0.23 1.19
CA CYS A 194 -16.75 -0.29 1.07
C CYS A 194 -16.61 -1.35 -0.02
N PHE A 195 -15.77 -1.06 -1.01
CA PHE A 195 -15.35 -1.94 -2.10
C PHE A 195 -13.87 -2.32 -1.89
N LEU A 196 -13.64 -3.28 -1.00
CA LEU A 196 -12.31 -3.76 -0.61
C LEU A 196 -12.01 -5.14 -1.22
N ASP A 197 -10.73 -5.47 -1.38
CA ASP A 197 -10.33 -6.78 -1.93
C ASP A 197 -10.88 -7.91 -1.04
N ARG A 198 -11.26 -9.02 -1.65
CA ARG A 198 -11.77 -10.21 -0.95
C ARG A 198 -10.65 -11.08 -0.36
N ASP A 199 -9.56 -10.46 0.04
CA ASP A 199 -8.45 -11.09 0.73
C ASP A 199 -8.44 -10.76 2.24
N GLU A 200 -7.42 -11.23 2.94
CA GLU A 200 -7.31 -11.02 4.38
C GLU A 200 -7.05 -9.55 4.75
N ALA A 201 -6.34 -8.81 3.90
CA ALA A 201 -6.03 -7.40 4.14
C ALA A 201 -7.29 -6.53 3.98
N GLY A 202 -8.08 -6.77 2.93
CA GLY A 202 -9.37 -6.12 2.74
C GLY A 202 -10.35 -6.42 3.88
N ARG A 203 -10.43 -7.69 4.32
CA ARG A 203 -11.27 -8.07 5.48
C ARG A 203 -10.86 -7.36 6.78
N ARG A 204 -9.56 -7.33 7.11
CA ARG A 204 -9.07 -6.61 8.31
C ARG A 204 -9.37 -5.11 8.23
N THR A 205 -9.24 -4.53 7.04
CA THR A 205 -9.52 -3.11 6.80
C THR A 205 -11.00 -2.81 7.01
N LEU A 206 -11.90 -3.67 6.50
CA LEU A 206 -13.33 -3.57 6.73
C LEU A 206 -13.69 -3.61 8.23
N GLU A 207 -13.12 -4.55 8.98
CA GLU A 207 -13.38 -4.67 10.41
C GLU A 207 -12.83 -3.48 11.20
N ALA A 208 -11.67 -2.93 10.83
CA ALA A 208 -11.16 -1.70 11.42
C ALA A 208 -12.11 -0.51 11.17
N LEU A 209 -12.65 -0.38 9.96
CA LEU A 209 -13.62 0.67 9.62
C LEU A 209 -14.93 0.47 10.39
N LYS A 210 -15.45 -0.75 10.48
CA LYS A 210 -16.64 -1.05 11.28
C LYS A 210 -16.44 -0.75 12.77
N GLY A 211 -15.26 -1.06 13.31
CA GLY A 211 -14.91 -0.72 14.68
C GLY A 211 -14.93 0.78 14.96
N HIS A 212 -14.54 1.60 13.97
CA HIS A 212 -14.50 3.06 14.10
C HIS A 212 -15.83 3.75 13.78
N TYR A 213 -16.54 3.31 12.74
CA TYR A 213 -17.71 3.97 12.18
C TYR A 213 -19.04 3.26 12.46
N GLY A 214 -19.01 2.05 13.01
CA GLY A 214 -20.18 1.26 13.37
C GLY A 214 -21.09 0.96 12.18
N GLY A 215 -22.39 1.14 12.39
CA GLY A 215 -23.43 0.86 11.39
C GLY A 215 -23.38 1.73 10.13
N ARG A 216 -22.50 2.75 10.06
CA ARG A 216 -22.29 3.56 8.86
C ARG A 216 -21.57 2.79 7.75
N VAL A 217 -20.83 1.72 8.09
CA VAL A 217 -20.01 0.96 7.13
C VAL A 217 -20.81 -0.17 6.51
N CYS A 218 -20.93 -0.14 5.18
CA CYS A 218 -21.59 -1.18 4.40
C CYS A 218 -20.54 -1.95 3.60
N ASN A 219 -20.58 -3.29 3.68
CA ASN A 219 -19.70 -4.13 2.87
C ASN A 219 -20.33 -4.38 1.49
N CYS A 220 -19.72 -3.85 0.43
CA CYS A 220 -20.18 -4.04 -0.94
C CYS A 220 -19.50 -5.25 -1.63
N SER A 221 -18.61 -5.98 -0.93
CA SER A 221 -17.86 -7.09 -1.51
C SER A 221 -18.71 -8.27 -1.99
N ALA A 222 -19.97 -8.34 -1.55
CA ALA A 222 -20.93 -9.33 -2.02
C ALA A 222 -21.27 -9.16 -3.51
N LEU A 223 -21.12 -7.95 -4.07
CA LEU A 223 -21.40 -7.65 -5.48
C LEU A 223 -20.51 -8.45 -6.45
N TYR A 224 -19.26 -8.67 -6.06
CA TYR A 224 -18.25 -9.37 -6.85
C TYR A 224 -17.87 -10.70 -6.21
N ASP A 225 -18.89 -11.46 -5.79
CA ASP A 225 -18.70 -12.81 -5.30
C ASP A 225 -18.02 -13.71 -6.33
N GLY A 226 -17.07 -14.52 -5.87
CA GLY A 226 -16.20 -15.33 -6.74
C GLY A 226 -15.07 -14.56 -7.45
N CYS A 227 -14.96 -13.24 -7.28
CA CYS A 227 -13.84 -12.44 -7.78
C CYS A 227 -12.95 -11.97 -6.62
N LYS A 228 -11.66 -11.74 -6.86
CA LYS A 228 -10.77 -11.16 -5.87
C LYS A 228 -11.12 -9.70 -5.61
N ASP A 229 -11.30 -8.93 -6.68
CA ASP A 229 -11.46 -7.48 -6.65
C ASP A 229 -12.53 -7.02 -7.66
N LEU A 230 -12.87 -5.73 -7.63
CA LEU A 230 -13.95 -5.18 -8.46
C LEU A 230 -13.51 -5.13 -9.94
N ASN A 231 -12.22 -4.99 -10.21
CA ASN A 231 -11.71 -4.98 -11.57
C ASN A 231 -11.73 -6.36 -12.24
N GLU A 232 -11.52 -7.44 -11.49
CA GLU A 232 -11.72 -8.80 -11.97
C GLU A 232 -13.20 -9.05 -12.33
N TYR A 233 -14.12 -8.60 -11.47
CA TYR A 233 -15.56 -8.68 -11.74
C TYR A 233 -15.97 -7.94 -13.03
N LEU A 234 -15.44 -6.72 -13.23
CA LEU A 234 -15.66 -5.96 -14.46
C LEU A 234 -15.19 -6.73 -15.70
N GLN A 235 -13.98 -7.30 -15.67
CA GLN A 235 -13.45 -8.07 -16.79
C GLN A 235 -14.29 -9.31 -17.13
N LEU A 236 -14.81 -10.01 -16.11
CA LEU A 236 -15.70 -11.15 -16.34
C LEU A 236 -17.06 -10.73 -16.92
N THR A 237 -17.59 -9.57 -16.48
CA THR A 237 -18.85 -9.04 -16.99
C THR A 237 -18.71 -8.54 -18.43
N ALA A 238 -17.57 -7.94 -18.79
CA ALA A 238 -17.29 -7.49 -20.15
C ALA A 238 -17.14 -8.65 -21.15
N LYS A 239 -16.58 -9.79 -20.72
CA LYS A 239 -16.44 -11.01 -21.55
C LYS A 239 -17.76 -11.72 -21.86
N LYS A 240 -18.81 -11.44 -21.10
CA LYS A 240 -20.15 -12.04 -21.27
C LYS A 240 -21.05 -11.23 -22.23
N LYS A 241 -20.60 -10.06 -22.68
CA LYS A 241 -21.28 -9.23 -23.68
C LYS A 241 -20.68 -9.47 -25.05
#